data_AF-A0A817P5J2-F1
#
_entry.id   AF-A0A817P5J2-F1
#
_cell.length_a   1.000
_cell.length_b   1.000
_cell.length_c   1.000
_cell.angle_alpha   90.00
_cell.angle_beta   90.00
_cell.angle_gamma   90.00
#
_symmetry.space_group_name_H-M   'P 1'
#
loop_
_entity.id
_entity.type
_entity.pdbx_description
1 polymer ?
#
loop_
_entity_poly.entity_id
_entity_poly.type
_entity_poly.pdbx_seq_one_letter_code
_entity_poly.pdbx_strand_id
1 'polypeptide(L)'
;MEKFFVNRRDRNEKFSFSLGKVEVIQAWNLGVTTMKREEIARFFFKPKYAYGLKGDEKIFRSATSVIFEIELLDFVGKDLSDGKDGNIIRRIIRRGEERESSNEDATVEINLKGIVERALYKMSYNEYCQLDLKAKALQGLEKFSIPMDESVQYEVILIKFEPLKEKRLLDAKQKLEQSELLKPRADDLFKVF
;
A
#
# COMPACT_ATOMS: atom_id res chain seq x y z
N MET A 1 -29.30 17.20 22.91
CA MET A 1 -28.10 16.69 22.20
C MET A 1 -28.29 15.19 22.10
N GLU A 2 -28.76 14.69 20.96
CA GLU A 2 -28.93 13.24 20.76
C GLU A 2 -27.56 12.57 20.75
N LYS A 3 -27.32 11.67 21.70
CA LYS A 3 -26.10 10.87 21.78
C LYS A 3 -26.35 9.58 21.02
N PHE A 4 -25.87 9.51 19.78
CA PHE A 4 -25.83 8.25 19.04
C PHE A 4 -24.59 7.48 19.48
N PHE A 5 -24.77 6.32 20.11
CA PHE A 5 -23.69 5.47 20.60
C PHE A 5 -23.66 4.18 19.80
N VAL A 6 -22.58 3.94 19.06
CA VAL A 6 -22.33 2.67 18.38
C VAL A 6 -21.21 1.96 19.12
N ASN A 7 -21.56 1.04 20.02
CA ASN A 7 -20.57 0.16 20.63
C ASN A 7 -20.38 -1.08 19.76
N ARG A 8 -19.21 -1.22 19.12
CA ARG A 8 -18.86 -2.46 18.40
C ARG A 8 -18.20 -3.50 19.31
N ARG A 9 -17.61 -3.08 20.44
CA ARG A 9 -16.97 -3.96 21.42
C ARG A 9 -17.98 -4.93 22.03
N ASP A 10 -19.17 -4.43 22.40
CA ASP A 10 -20.24 -5.27 22.99
C ASP A 10 -20.77 -6.33 22.03
N ARG A 11 -20.60 -6.13 20.70
CA ARG A 11 -20.99 -7.11 19.68
C ARG A 11 -19.85 -8.02 19.23
N ASN A 12 -18.67 -7.88 19.83
CA ASN A 12 -17.45 -8.59 19.43
C ASN A 12 -17.11 -8.43 17.93
N GLU A 13 -17.57 -7.33 17.33
CA GLU A 13 -17.42 -7.03 15.89
C GLU A 13 -16.13 -6.25 15.66
N LYS A 14 -15.17 -6.87 14.99
CA LYS A 14 -13.95 -6.18 14.53
C LYS A 14 -14.24 -5.36 13.28
N PHE A 15 -13.59 -4.20 13.17
CA PHE A 15 -13.62 -3.37 11.97
C PHE A 15 -12.21 -3.21 11.42
N SER A 16 -12.05 -3.41 10.11
CA SER A 16 -10.78 -3.31 9.42
C SER A 16 -10.93 -2.39 8.21
N PHE A 17 -9.95 -1.53 7.99
CA PHE A 17 -9.92 -0.59 6.85
C PHE A 17 -8.47 -0.31 6.44
N SER A 18 -8.28 0.17 5.22
CA SER A 18 -6.96 0.60 4.72
C SER A 18 -6.68 2.04 5.14
N LEU A 19 -5.65 2.25 5.96
CA LEU A 19 -5.20 3.60 6.31
C LEU A 19 -4.83 4.40 5.05
N GLY A 20 -5.26 5.65 5.03
CA GLY A 20 -4.88 6.60 4.00
C GLY A 20 -5.71 6.58 2.72
N LYS A 21 -6.78 5.78 2.68
CA LYS A 21 -7.78 5.78 1.61
C LYS A 21 -9.09 6.41 2.08
N VAL A 22 -9.96 6.75 1.13
CA VAL A 22 -11.29 7.34 1.39
C VAL A 22 -12.32 6.27 1.77
N GLU A 23 -11.94 5.33 2.66
CA GLU A 23 -12.82 4.25 3.16
C GLU A 23 -13.52 4.64 4.47
N VAL A 24 -12.95 5.59 5.21
CA VAL A 24 -13.43 6.07 6.52
C VAL A 24 -13.41 7.60 6.57
N ILE A 25 -14.05 8.18 7.59
CA ILE A 25 -13.99 9.63 7.81
C ILE A 25 -12.53 10.10 7.97
N GLN A 26 -12.22 11.30 7.48
CA GLN A 26 -10.86 11.85 7.47
C GLN A 26 -10.23 11.84 8.87
N ALA A 27 -11.01 12.11 9.90
CA ALA A 27 -10.61 12.06 11.30
C ALA A 27 -9.99 10.71 11.71
N TRP A 28 -10.53 9.58 11.24
CA TRP A 28 -10.00 8.26 11.58
C TRP A 28 -8.65 8.01 10.89
N ASN A 29 -8.51 8.44 9.63
CA ASN A 29 -7.24 8.39 8.92
C ASN A 29 -6.14 9.22 9.60
N LEU A 30 -6.50 10.25 10.36
CA LEU A 30 -5.54 11.06 11.12
C LEU A 30 -5.31 10.46 12.52
N GLY A 31 -6.37 10.23 13.29
CA GLY A 31 -6.29 9.78 14.68
C GLY A 31 -5.68 8.39 14.83
N VAL A 32 -6.05 7.42 14.00
CA VAL A 32 -5.53 6.05 14.12
C VAL A 32 -4.03 5.98 13.81
N THR A 33 -3.51 6.88 12.96
CA THR A 33 -2.06 6.94 12.67
C THR A 33 -1.20 7.39 13.85
N THR A 34 -1.80 7.95 14.91
CA THR A 34 -1.07 8.35 16.12
C THR A 34 -1.06 7.26 17.19
N MET A 35 -1.82 6.17 17.00
CA MET A 35 -2.00 5.13 18.00
C MET A 35 -0.93 4.03 17.90
N LYS A 36 -0.62 3.41 19.04
CA LYS A 36 0.15 2.16 19.12
C LYS A 36 -0.78 0.95 19.12
N ARG A 37 -0.24 -0.23 18.76
CA ARG A 37 -0.97 -1.49 18.89
C ARG A 37 -1.46 -1.66 20.34
N GLU A 38 -2.68 -2.16 20.49
CA GLU A 38 -3.42 -2.34 21.74
C GLU A 38 -3.81 -1.03 22.48
N GLU A 39 -3.51 0.13 21.91
CA GLU A 39 -3.90 1.40 22.51
C GLU A 39 -5.42 1.62 22.43
N ILE A 40 -6.01 2.13 23.51
CA ILE A 40 -7.36 2.66 23.54
C ILE A 40 -7.28 4.19 23.66
N ALA A 41 -7.81 4.91 22.69
CA ALA A 41 -7.80 6.37 22.65
C ALA A 41 -9.21 6.94 22.44
N ARG A 42 -9.49 8.08 23.07
CA ARG A 42 -10.73 8.83 22.87
C ARG A 42 -10.45 10.08 22.05
N PHE A 43 -11.14 10.20 20.92
CA PHE A 43 -11.01 11.33 20.01
C PHE A 43 -12.26 12.17 19.98
N PHE A 44 -12.08 13.49 19.95
CA PHE A 44 -13.13 14.46 19.67
C PHE A 44 -12.86 15.09 18.29
N PHE A 45 -13.79 14.92 17.35
CA PHE A 45 -13.64 15.39 15.98
C PHE A 45 -14.68 16.46 15.65
N LYS A 46 -14.20 17.62 15.18
CA LYS A 46 -15.04 18.68 14.62
C LYS A 46 -15.70 18.21 13.31
N PRO A 47 -16.85 18.79 12.91
CA PRO A 47 -17.60 18.33 11.74
C PRO A 47 -16.76 18.27 10.45
N LYS A 48 -15.83 19.23 10.27
CA LYS A 48 -14.93 19.28 9.11
C LYS A 48 -14.04 18.04 8.91
N TYR A 49 -13.80 17.25 9.95
CA TYR A 49 -13.01 16.03 9.88
C TYR A 49 -13.88 14.76 9.95
N ALA A 50 -15.19 14.91 10.17
CA ALA A 50 -16.15 13.82 10.26
C ALA A 50 -17.10 13.84 9.06
N TYR A 51 -18.35 14.25 9.26
CA TYR A 51 -19.41 14.20 8.25
C TYR A 51 -19.69 15.56 7.57
N GLY A 52 -18.83 16.55 7.78
CA GLY A 52 -18.95 17.87 7.16
C GLY A 52 -20.21 18.64 7.60
N LEU A 53 -20.58 19.65 6.81
CA LEU A 53 -21.77 20.46 7.08
C LEU A 53 -23.08 19.74 6.70
N LYS A 54 -23.04 18.92 5.64
CA LYS A 54 -24.17 18.13 5.17
C LYS A 54 -24.55 17.03 6.16
N GLY A 55 -23.59 16.56 6.96
CA GLY A 55 -23.79 15.42 7.85
C GLY A 55 -23.89 14.11 7.06
N ASP A 56 -24.42 13.09 7.71
CA ASP A 56 -24.80 11.82 7.10
C ASP A 56 -26.31 11.67 7.29
N GLU A 57 -27.09 11.72 6.23
CA GLU A 57 -28.56 11.69 6.33
C GLU A 57 -29.10 10.48 7.11
N LYS A 58 -28.33 9.38 7.17
CA LYS A 58 -28.70 8.17 7.93
C LYS A 58 -28.39 8.27 9.41
N ILE A 59 -27.46 9.15 9.82
CA ILE A 59 -26.91 9.20 11.19
C ILE A 59 -27.04 10.60 11.81
N PHE A 60 -26.62 11.65 11.09
CA PHE A 60 -26.61 13.05 11.54
C PHE A 60 -27.09 14.00 10.44
N ARG A 61 -28.15 14.76 10.68
CA ARG A 61 -28.74 15.69 9.69
C ARG A 61 -28.03 17.05 9.55
N SER A 62 -27.00 17.32 10.36
CA SER A 62 -26.32 18.62 10.38
C SER A 62 -24.88 18.52 10.91
N ALA A 63 -24.14 19.64 10.81
CA ALA A 63 -22.75 19.82 11.22
C ALA A 63 -22.49 19.42 12.69
N THR A 64 -22.27 18.13 12.93
CA THR A 64 -22.18 17.55 14.27
C THR A 64 -20.74 17.17 14.60
N SER A 65 -20.26 17.57 15.78
CA SER A 65 -19.00 17.06 16.32
C SER A 65 -19.23 15.67 16.90
N VAL A 66 -18.26 14.77 16.74
CA VAL A 66 -18.39 13.37 17.13
C VAL A 66 -17.28 12.97 18.10
N ILE A 67 -17.61 12.10 19.05
CA ILE A 67 -16.65 11.50 19.98
C ILE A 67 -16.58 10.02 19.68
N PHE A 68 -15.37 9.51 19.48
CA PHE A 68 -15.12 8.08 19.33
C PHE A 68 -14.13 7.60 20.39
N GLU A 69 -14.38 6.42 20.95
CA GLU A 69 -13.38 5.62 21.65
C GLU A 69 -12.95 4.51 20.70
N ILE A 70 -11.67 4.46 20.38
CA ILE A 70 -11.09 3.54 19.40
C ILE A 70 -10.05 2.69 20.10
N GLU A 71 -10.08 1.38 19.86
CA GLU A 71 -9.06 0.42 20.27
C GLU A 71 -8.33 -0.07 19.02
N LEU A 72 -7.02 0.15 18.95
CA LEU A 72 -6.20 -0.32 17.83
C LEU A 72 -5.74 -1.76 18.10
N LEU A 73 -6.55 -2.74 17.70
CA LEU A 73 -6.25 -4.16 17.94
C LEU A 73 -4.95 -4.62 17.25
N ASP A 74 -4.84 -4.39 15.94
CA ASP A 74 -3.66 -4.75 15.16
C ASP A 74 -3.58 -3.91 13.87
N PHE A 75 -2.39 -3.85 13.29
CA PHE A 75 -2.14 -3.36 11.95
C PHE A 75 -1.02 -4.18 11.29
N VAL A 76 -1.18 -4.44 10.00
CA VAL A 76 -0.20 -5.14 9.17
C VAL A 76 0.06 -4.35 7.89
N GLY A 77 1.24 -4.54 7.29
CA GLY A 77 1.52 -4.00 5.97
C GLY A 77 0.61 -4.62 4.89
N LYS A 78 0.55 -3.98 3.73
CA LYS A 78 -0.26 -4.48 2.62
C LYS A 78 0.40 -5.72 2.02
N ASP A 79 -0.30 -6.83 2.01
CA ASP A 79 0.16 -8.03 1.33
C ASP A 79 0.03 -7.88 -0.20
N LEU A 80 1.18 -7.89 -0.87
CA LEU A 80 1.32 -7.79 -2.32
C LEU A 80 1.46 -9.15 -3.01
N SER A 81 1.52 -10.26 -2.27
CA SER A 81 1.46 -11.58 -2.89
C SER A 81 0.11 -11.79 -3.60
N ASP A 82 0.14 -12.60 -4.65
CA ASP A 82 -1.07 -12.93 -5.41
C ASP A 82 -1.98 -13.87 -4.62
N GLY A 83 -1.40 -14.76 -3.80
CA GLY A 83 -2.12 -15.70 -2.93
C GLY A 83 -2.51 -15.17 -1.55
N LYS A 84 -2.17 -13.90 -1.20
CA LYS A 84 -2.34 -13.35 0.16
C LYS A 84 -1.70 -14.21 1.25
N ASP A 85 -0.52 -14.74 0.96
CA ASP A 85 0.23 -15.66 1.81
C ASP A 85 1.22 -14.95 2.76
N GLY A 86 1.25 -13.63 2.72
CA GLY A 86 2.12 -12.78 3.52
C GLY A 86 3.60 -12.89 3.17
N ASN A 87 3.93 -13.38 1.97
CA ASN A 87 5.32 -13.50 1.52
C ASN A 87 5.92 -12.16 1.07
N ILE A 88 5.08 -11.21 0.66
CA ILE A 88 5.49 -9.86 0.24
C ILE A 88 4.65 -8.84 1.00
N ILE A 89 5.17 -8.32 2.11
CA ILE A 89 4.47 -7.31 2.91
C ILE A 89 5.05 -5.93 2.62
N ARG A 90 4.21 -5.00 2.16
CA ARG A 90 4.60 -3.61 1.89
C ARG A 90 4.19 -2.65 3.01
N ARG A 91 5.12 -1.81 3.43
CA ARG A 91 4.88 -0.61 4.26
C ARG A 91 5.32 0.64 3.51
N ILE A 92 4.39 1.55 3.25
CA ILE A 92 4.69 2.82 2.58
C ILE A 92 5.37 3.75 3.59
N ILE A 93 6.58 4.21 3.29
CA ILE A 93 7.33 5.17 4.10
C ILE A 93 7.10 6.60 3.59
N ARG A 94 7.09 6.79 2.27
CA ARG A 94 6.66 8.02 1.61
C ARG A 94 5.66 7.67 0.51
N ARG A 95 4.50 8.32 0.52
CA ARG A 95 3.52 8.13 -0.56
C ARG A 95 4.10 8.59 -1.89
N GLY A 96 3.80 7.82 -2.93
CA GLY A 96 3.96 8.27 -4.30
C GLY A 96 2.91 9.31 -4.69
N GLU A 97 3.12 9.92 -5.85
CA GLU A 97 2.12 10.78 -6.48
C GLU A 97 1.00 9.93 -7.09
N GLU A 98 -0.24 10.45 -7.07
CA GLU A 98 -1.37 9.84 -7.77
C GLU A 98 -1.22 10.02 -9.29
N ARG A 99 -0.35 9.22 -9.89
CA ARG A 99 -0.24 8.97 -11.34
C ARG A 99 -0.61 7.51 -11.63
N GLU A 100 -0.41 7.08 -12.87
CA GLU A 100 -0.46 5.65 -13.23
C GLU A 100 0.52 4.84 -12.37
N SER A 101 0.14 3.62 -11.99
CA SER A 101 1.06 2.62 -11.45
C SER A 101 1.80 1.95 -12.61
N SER A 102 3.05 1.52 -12.39
CA SER A 102 3.75 0.70 -13.38
C SER A 102 2.93 -0.54 -13.73
N ASN A 103 2.78 -0.84 -15.02
CA ASN A 103 2.12 -2.05 -15.47
C ASN A 103 3.12 -3.20 -15.66
N GLU A 104 2.58 -4.40 -15.88
CA GLU A 104 3.38 -5.57 -16.20
C GLU A 104 4.26 -5.25 -17.41
N ASP A 105 5.53 -5.64 -17.31
CA ASP A 105 6.57 -5.39 -18.29
C ASP A 105 7.03 -3.93 -18.49
N ALA A 106 6.59 -2.98 -17.66
CA ALA A 106 7.12 -1.61 -17.68
C ALA A 106 8.63 -1.59 -17.36
N THR A 107 9.40 -0.79 -18.09
CA THR A 107 10.78 -0.48 -17.70
C THR A 107 10.75 0.51 -16.54
N VAL A 108 11.42 0.17 -15.43
CA VAL A 108 11.44 0.99 -14.20
C VAL A 108 12.86 1.40 -13.83
N GLU A 109 13.03 2.61 -13.30
CA GLU A 109 14.26 3.08 -12.68
C GLU A 109 14.02 3.29 -11.20
N ILE A 110 14.86 2.66 -10.38
CA ILE A 110 14.65 2.50 -8.95
C ILE A 110 15.97 2.65 -8.20
N ASN A 111 15.88 3.16 -6.97
CA ASN A 111 16.95 3.00 -6.01
C ASN A 111 16.60 1.82 -5.11
N LEU A 112 17.35 0.74 -5.29
CA LEU A 112 17.19 -0.50 -4.54
C LEU A 112 18.35 -0.68 -3.58
N LYS A 113 18.02 -1.27 -2.43
CA LYS A 113 18.99 -1.96 -1.59
C LYS A 113 18.69 -3.46 -1.51
N GLY A 114 18.56 -4.13 -2.67
CA GLY A 114 18.46 -5.60 -2.87
C GLY A 114 17.19 -6.08 -3.63
N ILE A 115 16.79 -7.38 -3.56
CA ILE A 115 15.92 -8.00 -4.59
C ILE A 115 14.43 -7.69 -4.43
N VAL A 116 13.84 -7.03 -5.43
CA VAL A 116 12.42 -6.64 -5.44
C VAL A 116 11.90 -6.47 -6.87
N GLU A 117 11.48 -7.51 -7.59
CA GLU A 117 10.92 -7.30 -8.94
C GLU A 117 9.38 -7.22 -8.93
N ARG A 118 8.70 -8.23 -8.36
CA ARG A 118 7.21 -8.32 -8.40
C ARG A 118 6.49 -7.22 -7.61
N ALA A 119 7.09 -6.71 -6.53
CA ALA A 119 6.46 -5.66 -5.74
C ALA A 119 6.44 -4.31 -6.49
N LEU A 120 7.35 -4.10 -7.45
CA LEU A 120 7.49 -2.85 -8.21
C LEU A 120 6.24 -2.56 -9.03
N TYR A 121 5.67 -3.57 -9.70
CA TYR A 121 4.43 -3.44 -10.47
C TYR A 121 3.23 -2.95 -9.66
N LYS A 122 3.32 -2.94 -8.32
CA LYS A 122 2.25 -2.48 -7.42
C LYS A 122 2.58 -1.12 -6.77
N MET A 123 3.72 -0.51 -7.09
CA MET A 123 4.16 0.80 -6.56
C MET A 123 3.70 1.96 -7.45
N SER A 124 3.50 3.13 -6.82
CA SER A 124 3.22 4.39 -7.50
C SER A 124 4.50 5.21 -7.72
N TYR A 125 4.51 6.07 -8.75
CA TYR A 125 5.60 7.01 -9.01
C TYR A 125 6.01 7.79 -7.74
N ASN A 126 7.30 7.92 -7.46
CA ASN A 126 7.88 8.55 -6.26
C ASN A 126 7.58 7.87 -4.90
N GLU A 127 6.93 6.70 -4.89
CA GLU A 127 6.69 5.91 -3.67
C GLU A 127 8.03 5.41 -3.09
N TYR A 128 8.22 5.65 -1.79
CA TYR A 128 9.27 5.03 -0.99
C TYR A 128 8.62 4.03 -0.03
N CYS A 129 9.02 2.76 -0.08
CA CYS A 129 8.44 1.74 0.77
C CYS A 129 9.49 0.78 1.34
N GLN A 130 9.14 0.17 2.47
CA GLN A 130 9.83 -0.99 3.01
C GLN A 130 9.08 -2.25 2.59
N LEU A 131 9.82 -3.27 2.18
CA LEU A 131 9.31 -4.60 1.87
C LEU A 131 9.94 -5.63 2.79
N ASP A 132 9.11 -6.39 3.48
CA ASP A 132 9.56 -7.59 4.21
C ASP A 132 9.31 -8.81 3.32
N LEU A 133 10.39 -9.50 2.92
CA LEU A 133 10.33 -10.74 2.16
C LEU A 133 10.65 -11.92 3.06
N LYS A 134 9.78 -12.93 3.05
CA LYS A 134 10.02 -14.20 3.75
C LYS A 134 10.94 -15.11 2.93
N ALA A 135 11.70 -15.99 3.59
CA ALA A 135 12.57 -17.02 3.00
C ALA A 135 11.99 -17.72 1.75
N LYS A 136 10.71 -18.12 1.81
CA LYS A 136 10.02 -18.79 0.69
C LYS A 136 9.93 -17.92 -0.59
N ALA A 137 9.86 -16.60 -0.45
CA ALA A 137 9.87 -15.67 -1.57
C ALA A 137 11.25 -15.51 -2.22
N LEU A 138 12.32 -16.02 -1.56
CA LEU A 138 13.71 -15.92 -2.01
C LEU A 138 14.20 -17.18 -2.73
N GLN A 139 13.36 -18.22 -2.83
CA GLN A 139 13.72 -19.48 -3.48
C GLN A 139 13.98 -19.27 -4.99
N GLY A 140 15.11 -19.77 -5.50
CA GLY A 140 15.57 -19.51 -6.89
C GLY A 140 16.52 -18.32 -7.04
N LEU A 141 16.86 -17.63 -5.95
CA LEU A 141 17.79 -16.49 -5.91
C LEU A 141 19.13 -16.86 -5.25
N GLU A 142 19.44 -18.16 -5.13
CA GLU A 142 20.67 -18.72 -4.50
C GLU A 142 21.95 -18.11 -5.06
N LYS A 143 21.93 -17.75 -6.35
CA LYS A 143 23.04 -17.15 -7.08
C LYS A 143 23.48 -15.76 -6.60
N PHE A 144 22.72 -15.12 -5.71
CA PHE A 144 22.96 -13.74 -5.27
C PHE A 144 23.48 -13.62 -3.83
N SER A 145 23.86 -14.73 -3.17
CA SER A 145 24.46 -14.74 -1.83
C SER A 145 23.59 -14.09 -0.73
N ILE A 146 22.27 -14.14 -0.88
CA ILE A 146 21.33 -13.69 0.16
C ILE A 146 21.08 -14.86 1.12
N PRO A 147 21.18 -14.66 2.45
CA PRO A 147 20.84 -15.70 3.43
C PRO A 147 19.38 -16.14 3.26
N MET A 148 19.16 -17.43 2.98
CA MET A 148 17.84 -17.97 2.64
C MET A 148 16.97 -18.31 3.85
N ASP A 149 17.55 -18.33 5.03
CA ASP A 149 16.93 -18.75 6.28
C ASP A 149 16.25 -17.60 7.04
N GLU A 150 16.56 -16.35 6.69
CA GLU A 150 16.03 -15.18 7.37
C GLU A 150 15.12 -14.33 6.46
N SER A 151 14.18 -13.61 7.11
CA SER A 151 13.38 -12.62 6.40
C SER A 151 14.26 -11.42 6.07
N VAL A 152 14.22 -10.95 4.83
CA VAL A 152 15.04 -9.80 4.39
C VAL A 152 14.17 -8.57 4.26
N GLN A 153 14.68 -7.44 4.75
CA GLN A 153 14.02 -6.14 4.64
C GLN A 153 14.68 -5.32 3.54
N TYR A 154 13.85 -4.76 2.67
CA TYR A 154 14.27 -3.93 1.55
C TYR A 154 13.67 -2.54 1.63
N GLU A 155 14.48 -1.54 1.35
CA GLU A 155 14.06 -0.17 1.14
C GLU A 155 14.08 0.16 -0.36
N VAL A 156 12.96 0.65 -0.89
CA VAL A 156 12.77 0.83 -2.34
C VAL A 156 12.14 2.18 -2.63
N ILE A 157 12.73 2.94 -3.56
CA ILE A 157 12.15 4.16 -4.12
C ILE A 157 11.92 3.97 -5.61
N LEU A 158 10.67 4.13 -6.07
CA LEU A 158 10.34 4.17 -7.49
C LEU A 158 10.56 5.59 -8.04
N ILE A 159 11.63 5.79 -8.81
CA ILE A 159 12.04 7.11 -9.30
C ILE A 159 11.42 7.40 -10.66
N LYS A 160 11.36 6.42 -11.56
CA LYS A 160 10.78 6.57 -12.90
C LYS A 160 10.24 5.23 -13.40
N PHE A 161 9.24 5.27 -14.28
CA PHE A 161 8.89 4.12 -15.11
C PHE A 161 8.35 4.57 -16.47
N GLU A 162 8.45 3.69 -17.45
CA GLU A 162 7.87 3.85 -18.78
C GLU A 162 6.79 2.77 -18.96
N PRO A 163 5.49 3.11 -18.83
CA PRO A 163 4.42 2.14 -18.98
C PRO A 163 4.39 1.61 -20.40
N LEU A 164 4.20 0.31 -20.52
CA LEU A 164 3.94 -0.28 -21.81
C LEU A 164 2.51 0.04 -22.25
N LYS A 165 2.34 0.32 -23.55
CA LYS A 165 0.98 0.44 -24.10
C LYS A 165 0.32 -0.93 -24.07
N GLU A 166 -0.98 -0.94 -23.77
CA GLU A 166 -1.77 -2.16 -23.85
C GLU A 166 -1.69 -2.77 -25.25
N LYS A 167 -1.52 -4.10 -25.36
CA LYS A 167 -1.42 -4.81 -26.65
C LYS A 167 -2.56 -4.50 -27.63
N ARG A 168 -3.73 -4.10 -27.12
CA ARG A 168 -4.91 -3.70 -27.90
C ARG A 168 -4.75 -2.34 -28.59
N LEU A 169 -3.94 -1.45 -28.02
CA LEU A 169 -3.69 -0.10 -28.50
C LEU A 169 -2.47 -0.02 -29.44
N LEU A 170 -1.81 -1.16 -29.71
CA LEU A 170 -0.60 -1.24 -30.50
C LEU A 170 -0.88 -1.68 -31.94
N ASP A 171 -0.25 -0.99 -32.90
CA ASP A 171 -0.13 -1.47 -34.27
C ASP A 171 0.94 -2.59 -34.40
N ALA A 172 1.04 -3.22 -35.58
CA ALA A 172 1.95 -4.35 -35.80
C ALA A 172 3.44 -4.00 -35.62
N LYS A 173 3.84 -2.77 -35.95
CA LYS A 173 5.23 -2.30 -35.81
C LYS A 173 5.54 -2.06 -34.33
N GLN A 174 4.64 -1.39 -33.62
CA GLN A 174 4.78 -1.14 -32.19
C GLN A 174 4.74 -2.44 -31.37
N LYS A 175 3.95 -3.45 -31.78
CA LYS A 175 3.98 -4.78 -31.16
C LYS A 175 5.35 -5.45 -31.30
N LEU A 176 6.02 -5.27 -32.44
CA LEU A 176 7.34 -5.83 -32.68
C LEU A 176 8.41 -5.10 -31.85
N GLU A 177 8.42 -3.75 -31.88
CA GLU A 177 9.32 -2.92 -31.08
C GLU A 177 9.17 -3.22 -29.57
N GLN A 178 7.93 -3.31 -29.08
CA GLN A 178 7.66 -3.63 -27.68
C GLN A 178 8.08 -5.06 -27.33
N SER A 179 7.86 -6.04 -28.21
CA SER A 179 8.34 -7.42 -28.02
C SER A 179 9.86 -7.52 -27.90
N GLU A 180 10.62 -6.63 -28.56
CA GLU A 180 12.07 -6.58 -28.44
C GLU A 180 12.55 -5.99 -27.11
N LEU A 181 11.80 -5.04 -26.54
CA LEU A 181 12.02 -4.52 -25.18
C LEU A 181 11.74 -5.58 -24.10
N LEU A 182 10.78 -6.49 -24.36
CA LEU A 182 10.43 -7.61 -23.48
C LEU A 182 11.48 -8.74 -23.46
N LYS A 183 12.44 -8.76 -24.38
CA LYS A 183 13.51 -9.75 -24.37
C LYS A 183 14.39 -9.46 -23.15
N PRO A 184 14.43 -10.33 -22.13
CA PRO A 184 15.16 -10.03 -20.90
C PRO A 184 16.64 -9.83 -21.20
N ARG A 185 17.13 -8.60 -21.01
CA ARG A 185 18.58 -8.34 -20.93
C ARG A 185 19.00 -8.67 -19.51
N ALA A 186 19.58 -9.86 -19.35
CA ALA A 186 20.01 -10.39 -18.05
C ALA A 186 20.96 -9.45 -17.27
N ASP A 187 21.61 -8.51 -17.95
CA ASP A 187 22.64 -7.63 -17.39
C ASP A 187 22.11 -6.26 -16.90
N ASP A 188 20.90 -5.84 -17.30
CA ASP A 188 20.41 -4.48 -17.05
C ASP A 188 19.61 -4.33 -15.74
N LEU A 189 19.28 -5.43 -15.05
CA LEU A 189 18.34 -5.42 -13.90
C LEU A 189 19.01 -5.50 -12.52
N PHE A 190 20.33 -5.73 -12.43
CA PHE A 190 20.96 -6.04 -11.14
C PHE A 190 22.36 -5.44 -10.98
N LYS A 191 22.47 -4.36 -10.20
CA LYS A 191 23.69 -4.01 -9.46
C LYS A 191 23.41 -4.12 -7.97
N VAL A 192 23.99 -5.15 -7.36
CA VAL A 192 24.15 -5.23 -5.90
C VAL A 192 25.35 -4.35 -5.56
N PHE A 193 25.14 -3.31 -4.75
CA PHE A 193 26.22 -2.57 -4.10
C PHE A 193 26.39 -3.08 -2.67
#